data_AF-A0A6V7IYY8-F1
#
_entry.id   AF-A0A6V7IYY8-F1
#
_cell.length_a   1.000
_cell.length_b   1.000
_cell.length_c   1.000
_cell.angle_alpha   90.00
_cell.angle_beta   90.00
_cell.angle_gamma   90.00
#
_symmetry.space_group_name_H-M   'P 1'
#
loop_
_entity.id
_entity.type
_entity.pdbx_description
1 polymer ?
#
loop_
_entity_poly.entity_id
_entity_poly.type
_entity_poly.pdbx_seq_one_letter_code
_entity_poly.pdbx_strand_id
1 'polypeptide(L)'
;HNMVKNYTADYDRTLIFNKVHHELNQFCSVHTLHEVYIDLFDQIDENLKTALQSDLNELAPGLSIQAVRVTKPKIPEPIRKNYELMEGEKTKLLISIEHQKVVEKDAETDRKKALIEAEKEAQVAKIQYNQKIMEKESLQRMAAIEDEMHLGREKSRSDAEFYQMKRQAEANKLLLSKEFLELKKYEALATNSKVYYGQDIPKMFTMGGCYQDPNLGAPAKIDPPTD
;
A
#
# COMPACT_ATOMS: atom_id res chain seq x y z
N HIS A 1 83.37 -20.76 22.55
CA HIS A 1 84.75 -20.24 22.69
C HIS A 1 85.40 -19.81 21.35
N ASN A 2 84.87 -20.20 20.17
CA ASN A 2 85.48 -19.88 18.86
C ASN A 2 85.21 -18.45 18.34
N MET A 3 84.05 -17.83 18.63
CA MET A 3 83.74 -16.47 18.14
C MET A 3 84.69 -15.40 18.69
N VAL A 4 84.93 -15.44 20.01
CA VAL A 4 85.83 -14.49 20.71
C VAL A 4 87.30 -14.65 20.25
N LYS A 5 87.67 -15.85 19.75
CA LYS A 5 89.00 -16.10 19.19
C LYS A 5 89.17 -15.56 17.76
N ASN A 6 88.09 -15.55 16.97
CA ASN A 6 88.14 -15.14 15.55
C ASN A 6 87.84 -13.64 15.34
N TYR A 7 87.02 -13.03 16.19
CA TYR A 7 86.49 -11.67 15.97
C TYR A 7 86.84 -10.68 17.08
N THR A 8 87.74 -11.03 18.01
CA THR A 8 88.19 -10.16 19.10
C THR A 8 87.03 -9.71 20.02
N ALA A 9 87.27 -8.81 20.97
CA ALA A 9 86.25 -8.30 21.89
C ALA A 9 85.17 -7.44 21.19
N ASP A 10 85.48 -6.85 20.03
CA ASP A 10 84.61 -5.91 19.30
C ASP A 10 83.83 -6.57 18.15
N TYR A 11 83.46 -7.85 18.32
CA TYR A 11 82.73 -8.61 17.31
C TYR A 11 81.34 -8.03 17.02
N ASP A 12 80.74 -7.34 17.98
CA ASP A 12 79.45 -6.68 17.90
C ASP A 12 79.43 -5.52 16.89
N ARG A 13 80.47 -4.70 16.85
CA ARG A 13 80.56 -3.56 15.94
C ARG A 13 80.62 -3.99 14.49
N THR A 14 81.41 -5.01 14.20
CA THR A 14 81.66 -5.45 12.83
C THR A 14 80.54 -6.37 12.33
N LEU A 15 80.05 -7.30 13.16
CA LEU A 15 79.04 -8.28 12.75
C LEU A 15 77.60 -7.76 12.85
N ILE A 16 77.32 -6.81 13.76
CA ILE A 16 75.95 -6.36 14.03
C ILE A 16 75.75 -4.91 13.57
N PHE A 17 76.51 -3.95 14.13
CA PHE A 17 76.24 -2.52 13.87
C PHE A 17 76.46 -2.11 12.41
N ASN A 18 77.57 -2.50 11.80
CA ASN A 18 77.86 -2.16 10.40
C ASN A 18 76.84 -2.77 9.44
N LYS A 19 76.38 -3.99 9.74
CA LYS A 19 75.40 -4.69 8.91
C LYS A 19 74.00 -4.10 9.04
N VAL A 20 73.56 -3.77 10.25
CA VAL A 20 72.29 -3.05 10.49
C VAL A 20 72.23 -1.75 9.68
N HIS A 21 73.31 -0.97 9.66
CA HIS A 21 73.36 0.27 8.87
C HIS A 21 73.27 0.00 7.36
N HIS A 22 73.92 -1.05 6.87
CA HIS A 22 73.85 -1.43 5.45
C HIS A 22 72.43 -1.84 5.04
N GLU A 23 71.81 -2.75 5.79
CA GLU A 23 70.44 -3.24 5.52
C GLU A 23 69.41 -2.11 5.61
N LEU A 24 69.51 -1.24 6.62
CA LEU A 24 68.59 -0.12 6.76
C LEU A 24 68.74 0.89 5.60
N ASN A 25 69.97 1.17 5.18
CA ASN A 25 70.22 2.05 4.02
C ASN A 25 69.70 1.43 2.72
N GLN A 26 69.83 0.11 2.55
CA GLN A 26 69.28 -0.61 1.41
C GLN A 26 67.75 -0.50 1.39
N PHE A 27 67.09 -0.73 2.53
CA PHE A 27 65.65 -0.56 2.66
C PHE A 27 65.19 0.87 2.34
N CYS A 28 65.89 1.88 2.88
CA CYS A 28 65.60 3.30 2.62
C CYS A 28 65.89 3.74 1.18
N SER A 29 66.65 2.97 0.40
CA SER A 29 66.93 3.27 -1.01
C SER A 29 65.84 2.79 -1.97
N VAL A 30 65.09 1.75 -1.58
CA VAL A 30 64.01 1.17 -2.38
C VAL A 30 62.67 1.87 -2.14
N HIS A 31 62.44 2.34 -0.92
CA HIS A 31 61.16 2.89 -0.49
C HIS A 31 61.17 4.41 -0.40
N THR A 32 60.00 5.01 -0.63
CA THR A 32 59.83 6.45 -0.41
C THR A 32 59.67 6.75 1.08
N LEU A 33 60.02 7.97 1.50
CA LEU A 33 59.85 8.41 2.90
C LEU A 33 58.41 8.22 3.39
N HIS A 34 57.42 8.46 2.53
CA HIS A 34 55.99 8.31 2.85
C HIS A 34 55.63 6.86 3.19
N GLU A 35 55.98 5.93 2.30
CA GLU A 35 55.73 4.50 2.48
C GLU A 35 56.42 3.94 3.74
N VAL A 36 57.67 4.34 3.99
CA VAL A 36 58.44 3.95 5.18
C VAL A 36 57.81 4.50 6.46
N TYR A 37 57.26 5.72 6.42
CA TYR A 37 56.75 6.40 7.61
C TYR A 37 55.34 5.96 8.02
N ILE A 38 54.49 5.63 7.03
CA ILE A 38 53.07 5.32 7.27
C ILE A 38 52.79 3.81 7.19
N ASP A 39 53.23 3.13 6.13
CA ASP A 39 52.72 1.81 5.78
C ASP A 39 53.67 0.67 6.13
N LEU A 40 54.97 0.85 5.90
CA LEU A 40 55.96 -0.22 6.01
C LEU A 40 56.78 -0.21 7.31
N PHE A 41 56.58 0.77 8.20
CA PHE A 41 57.40 0.90 9.41
C PHE A 41 57.38 -0.37 10.26
N ASP A 42 56.21 -0.98 10.44
CA ASP A 42 56.04 -2.18 11.25
C ASP A 42 56.68 -3.43 10.61
N GLN A 43 56.90 -3.40 9.29
CA GLN A 43 57.51 -4.49 8.54
C GLN A 43 59.04 -4.43 8.54
N ILE A 44 59.62 -3.25 8.81
CA ILE A 44 61.08 -3.06 8.84
C ILE A 44 61.72 -3.92 9.90
N ASP A 45 61.11 -4.00 11.08
CA ASP A 45 61.64 -4.76 12.23
C ASP A 45 61.78 -6.26 11.90
N GLU A 46 60.77 -6.85 11.27
CA GLU A 46 60.76 -8.26 10.88
C GLU A 46 61.69 -8.56 9.70
N ASN A 47 61.73 -7.67 8.70
CA ASN A 47 62.65 -7.80 7.56
C ASN A 47 64.11 -7.71 8.03
N LEU A 48 64.41 -6.75 8.90
CA LEU A 48 65.75 -6.54 9.44
C LEU A 48 66.18 -7.70 10.34
N LYS A 49 65.27 -8.22 11.17
CA LYS A 49 65.54 -9.43 11.98
C LYS A 49 65.89 -10.63 11.10
N THR A 50 65.12 -10.85 10.04
CA THR A 50 65.31 -11.99 9.14
C THR A 50 66.64 -11.90 8.38
N ALA A 51 66.95 -10.72 7.83
CA ALA A 51 68.20 -10.46 7.13
C ALA A 51 69.41 -10.71 8.06
N LEU A 52 69.43 -10.07 9.24
CA LEU A 52 70.54 -10.22 10.18
C LEU A 52 70.68 -11.66 10.69
N GLN A 53 69.58 -12.38 10.91
CA GLN A 53 69.65 -13.78 11.33
C GLN A 53 70.24 -14.68 10.24
N SER A 54 69.96 -14.42 8.97
CA SER A 54 70.51 -15.17 7.84
C SER A 54 72.04 -15.02 7.76
N ASP A 55 72.55 -13.79 7.88
CA ASP A 55 73.98 -13.51 7.82
C ASP A 55 74.73 -14.06 9.05
N LEU A 56 74.13 -14.00 10.24
CA LEU A 56 74.72 -14.55 11.45
C LEU A 56 74.82 -16.08 11.41
N ASN A 57 73.89 -16.77 10.73
CA ASN A 57 73.97 -18.22 10.56
C ASN A 57 75.20 -18.61 9.73
N GLU A 58 75.62 -17.79 8.76
CA GLU A 58 76.80 -18.03 7.93
C GLU A 58 78.11 -17.64 8.63
N LEU A 59 78.15 -16.43 9.21
CA LEU A 59 79.37 -15.84 9.77
C LEU A 59 79.70 -16.35 11.17
N ALA A 60 78.66 -16.68 11.95
CA ALA A 60 78.74 -16.94 13.37
C ALA A 60 77.67 -17.93 13.86
N PRO A 61 77.77 -19.24 13.50
CA PRO A 61 76.83 -20.24 13.97
C PRO A 61 76.85 -20.33 15.50
N GLY A 62 75.72 -19.98 16.12
CA GLY A 62 75.55 -19.96 17.59
C GLY A 62 75.06 -18.62 18.16
N LEU A 63 74.91 -17.57 17.34
CA LEU A 63 74.26 -16.32 17.73
C LEU A 63 72.82 -16.25 17.19
N SER A 64 71.85 -15.99 18.06
CA SER A 64 70.45 -15.82 17.69
C SER A 64 69.93 -14.45 18.10
N ILE A 65 69.27 -13.74 17.19
CA ILE A 65 68.65 -12.45 17.45
C ILE A 65 67.26 -12.68 18.02
N GLN A 66 67.00 -12.15 19.22
CA GLN A 66 65.70 -12.29 19.88
C GLN A 66 64.65 -11.35 19.28
N ALA A 67 64.97 -10.05 19.20
CA ALA A 67 64.11 -9.03 18.60
C ALA A 67 64.97 -7.86 18.11
N VAL A 68 64.53 -7.21 17.03
CA VAL A 68 65.07 -5.96 16.53
C VAL A 68 63.96 -4.93 16.57
N ARG A 69 64.26 -3.70 16.98
CA ARG A 69 63.33 -2.58 16.94
C ARG A 69 64.04 -1.36 16.40
N VAL A 70 63.51 -0.81 15.32
CA VAL A 70 64.00 0.44 14.73
C VAL A 70 63.21 1.60 15.33
N THR A 71 63.90 2.71 15.60
CA THR A 71 63.23 3.93 16.05
C THR A 71 62.79 4.76 14.86
N LYS A 72 61.64 5.44 14.99
CA LYS A 72 61.15 6.31 13.92
C LYS A 72 62.17 7.43 13.64
N PRO A 73 62.59 7.64 12.38
CA PRO A 73 63.51 8.71 12.04
C PRO A 73 62.87 10.08 12.30
N LYS A 74 63.68 11.04 12.76
CA LYS A 74 63.22 12.41 12.97
C LYS A 74 63.18 13.14 11.63
N ILE A 75 61.98 13.32 11.08
CA ILE A 75 61.79 14.06 9.83
C ILE A 75 61.87 15.58 10.12
N PRO A 76 62.56 16.37 9.28
CA PRO A 76 62.57 17.83 9.39
C PRO A 76 61.17 18.46 9.26
N GLU A 77 60.92 19.50 10.06
CA GLU A 77 59.65 20.27 10.09
C GLU A 77 59.08 20.72 8.73
N PRO A 78 59.87 21.25 7.76
CA PRO A 78 59.30 21.72 6.50
C PRO A 78 58.71 20.57 5.66
N ILE A 79 59.33 19.39 5.73
CA ILE A 79 58.89 18.21 4.98
C ILE A 79 57.60 17.65 5.62
N ARG A 80 57.53 17.62 6.96
CA ARG A 80 56.33 17.17 7.69
C ARG A 80 55.10 17.98 7.33
N LYS A 81 55.21 19.32 7.32
CA LYS A 81 54.08 20.21 6.96
C LYS A 81 53.58 19.98 5.54
N ASN A 82 54.49 19.78 4.58
CA ASN A 82 54.10 19.50 3.21
C ASN A 82 53.36 18.15 3.09
N TYR A 83 53.77 17.13 3.84
CA TYR A 83 53.07 15.85 3.86
C TYR A 83 51.67 15.95 4.47
N GLU A 84 51.52 16.67 5.58
CA GLU A 84 50.21 16.89 6.21
C GLU A 84 49.22 17.56 5.25
N LEU A 85 49.70 18.55 4.47
CA LEU A 85 48.88 19.21 3.43
C LEU A 85 48.51 18.25 2.30
N MET A 86 49.48 17.54 1.74
CA MET A 86 49.26 16.60 0.63
C MET A 86 48.29 15.46 1.00
N GLU A 87 48.43 14.88 2.20
CA GLU A 87 47.52 13.83 2.68
C GLU A 87 46.13 14.37 2.97
N GLY A 88 46.03 15.60 3.48
CA GLY A 88 44.76 16.31 3.62
C GLY A 88 44.03 16.48 2.29
N GLU A 89 44.75 16.90 1.24
CA GLU A 89 44.20 17.06 -0.11
C GLU A 89 43.78 15.73 -0.74
N LYS A 90 44.62 14.69 -0.62
CA LYS A 90 44.33 13.33 -1.11
C LYS A 90 43.07 12.76 -0.44
N THR A 91 42.96 12.92 0.87
CA THR A 91 41.78 12.50 1.65
C THR A 91 40.55 13.27 1.20
N LYS A 92 40.65 14.60 1.03
CA LYS A 92 39.55 15.43 0.54
C LYS A 92 39.08 15.03 -0.86
N LEU A 93 40.00 14.70 -1.76
CA LEU A 93 39.68 14.22 -3.10
C LEU A 93 38.92 12.88 -3.03
N LEU A 94 39.41 11.93 -2.25
CA LEU A 94 38.75 10.63 -2.05
C LEU A 94 37.33 10.80 -1.48
N ILE A 95 37.17 11.64 -0.45
CA ILE A 95 35.85 11.95 0.13
C ILE A 95 34.94 12.56 -0.94
N SER A 96 35.45 13.48 -1.76
CA SER A 96 34.66 14.13 -2.81
C SER A 96 34.19 13.13 -3.87
N ILE A 97 35.05 12.18 -4.27
CA ILE A 97 34.73 11.10 -5.21
C ILE A 97 33.64 10.19 -4.64
N GLU A 98 33.79 9.74 -3.39
CA GLU A 98 32.79 8.89 -2.75
C GLU A 98 31.47 9.63 -2.55
N HIS A 99 31.51 10.90 -2.16
CA HIS A 99 30.32 11.73 -2.06
C HIS A 99 29.60 11.88 -3.41
N GLN A 100 30.34 12.08 -4.51
CA GLN A 100 29.74 12.14 -5.85
C GLN A 100 29.01 10.84 -6.20
N LYS A 101 29.59 9.68 -5.88
CA LYS A 101 28.94 8.37 -6.09
C LYS A 101 27.67 8.21 -5.26
N VAL A 102 27.68 8.66 -4.01
CA VAL A 102 26.48 8.61 -3.14
C VAL A 102 25.37 9.47 -3.74
N VAL A 103 25.67 10.71 -4.13
CA VAL A 103 24.68 11.61 -4.75
C VAL A 103 24.11 11.02 -6.05
N GLU A 104 24.94 10.39 -6.88
CA GLU A 104 24.47 9.71 -8.09
C GLU A 104 23.50 8.57 -7.75
N LYS A 105 23.82 7.74 -6.76
CA LYS A 105 22.97 6.63 -6.31
C LYS A 105 21.69 7.07 -5.62
N ASP A 106 21.74 8.15 -4.86
CA ASP A 106 20.56 8.75 -4.24
C ASP A 106 19.62 9.30 -5.31
N ALA A 107 20.14 9.99 -6.33
CA ALA A 107 19.35 10.46 -7.47
C ALA A 107 18.71 9.31 -8.27
N GLU A 108 19.42 8.20 -8.48
CA GLU A 108 18.83 6.99 -9.07
C GLU A 108 17.72 6.39 -8.20
N THR A 109 17.91 6.40 -6.88
CA THR A 109 16.96 5.88 -5.90
C THR A 109 15.69 6.73 -5.86
N ASP A 110 15.83 8.06 -5.85
CA ASP A 110 14.71 8.99 -5.86
C ASP A 110 13.88 8.86 -7.14
N ARG A 111 14.54 8.69 -8.31
CA ARG A 111 13.84 8.41 -9.56
C ARG A 111 13.01 7.14 -9.49
N LYS A 112 13.57 6.05 -8.96
CA LYS A 112 12.84 4.78 -8.80
C LYS A 112 11.68 4.92 -7.81
N LYS A 113 11.90 5.64 -6.71
CA LYS A 113 10.87 5.91 -5.71
C LYS A 113 9.69 6.68 -6.31
N ALA A 114 9.97 7.73 -7.08
CA ALA A 114 8.93 8.51 -7.76
C ALA A 114 8.11 7.68 -8.76
N LEU A 115 8.77 6.76 -9.51
CA LEU A 115 8.06 5.83 -10.41
C LEU A 115 7.16 4.87 -9.65
N ILE A 116 7.66 4.27 -8.58
CA ILE A 116 6.89 3.34 -7.74
C ILE A 116 5.69 4.07 -7.11
N GLU A 117 5.88 5.31 -6.67
CA GLU A 117 4.81 6.12 -6.08
C GLU A 117 3.73 6.46 -7.11
N ALA A 118 4.11 6.90 -8.31
CA ALA A 118 3.16 7.14 -9.40
C ALA A 118 2.40 5.87 -9.82
N GLU A 119 3.08 4.72 -9.88
CA GLU A 119 2.43 3.44 -10.19
C GLU A 119 1.44 3.02 -9.09
N LYS A 120 1.84 3.16 -7.82
CA LYS A 120 0.98 2.89 -6.67
C LYS A 120 -0.29 3.74 -6.72
N GLU A 121 -0.17 5.04 -6.98
CA GLU A 121 -1.31 5.94 -7.10
C GLU A 121 -2.25 5.52 -8.24
N ALA A 122 -1.70 5.16 -9.40
CA ALA A 122 -2.49 4.66 -10.53
C ALA A 122 -3.24 3.36 -10.18
N GLN A 123 -2.60 2.44 -9.46
CA GLN A 123 -3.24 1.20 -9.00
C GLN A 123 -4.35 1.48 -7.98
N VAL A 124 -4.12 2.36 -7.01
CA VAL A 124 -5.14 2.76 -6.02
C VAL A 124 -6.34 3.42 -6.71
N ALA A 125 -6.11 4.32 -7.67
CA ALA A 125 -7.16 4.96 -8.44
C ALA A 125 -7.98 3.91 -9.23
N LYS A 126 -7.33 2.91 -9.83
CA LYS A 126 -8.01 1.81 -10.53
C LYS A 126 -8.90 0.99 -9.59
N ILE A 127 -8.42 0.67 -8.38
CA ILE A 127 -9.22 -0.06 -7.38
C ILE A 127 -10.44 0.77 -6.96
N GLN A 128 -10.24 2.04 -6.65
CA GLN A 128 -11.35 2.94 -6.28
C GLN A 128 -12.37 3.08 -7.40
N TYR A 129 -11.93 3.16 -8.65
CA TYR A 129 -12.81 3.23 -9.81
C TYR A 129 -13.62 1.94 -9.98
N ASN A 130 -12.97 0.78 -9.87
CA ASN A 130 -13.63 -0.52 -9.92
C ASN A 130 -14.66 -0.68 -8.79
N GLN A 131 -14.34 -0.23 -7.58
CA GLN A 131 -15.26 -0.23 -6.46
C GLN A 131 -16.52 0.60 -6.78
N LYS A 132 -16.35 1.82 -7.31
CA LYS A 132 -17.48 2.67 -7.71
C LYS A 132 -18.34 2.05 -8.81
N ILE A 133 -17.71 1.39 -9.80
CA ILE A 133 -18.45 0.66 -10.84
C ILE A 133 -19.28 -0.45 -10.19
N MET A 134 -18.66 -1.27 -9.34
CA MET A 134 -19.33 -2.39 -8.68
C MET A 134 -20.51 -1.92 -7.81
N GLU A 135 -20.35 -0.80 -7.10
CA GLU A 135 -21.43 -0.18 -6.32
C GLU A 135 -22.59 0.25 -7.22
N LYS A 136 -22.31 0.90 -8.34
CA LYS A 136 -23.34 1.33 -9.30
C LYS A 136 -24.04 0.16 -9.98
N GLU A 137 -23.30 -0.86 -10.39
CA GLU A 137 -23.89 -2.08 -10.94
C GLU A 137 -24.76 -2.81 -9.92
N SER A 138 -24.34 -2.85 -8.65
CA SER A 138 -25.12 -3.47 -7.58
C SER A 138 -26.43 -2.70 -7.34
N LEU A 139 -26.38 -1.37 -7.32
CA LEU A 139 -27.57 -0.53 -7.24
C LEU A 139 -28.51 -0.76 -8.42
N GLN A 140 -27.97 -0.86 -9.64
CA GLN A 140 -28.76 -1.16 -10.83
C GLN A 140 -29.43 -2.53 -10.74
N ARG A 141 -28.72 -3.56 -10.25
CA ARG A 141 -29.29 -4.89 -10.04
C ARG A 141 -30.39 -4.88 -8.97
N MET A 142 -30.19 -4.16 -7.86
CA MET A 142 -31.22 -4.03 -6.82
C MET A 142 -32.47 -3.36 -7.35
N ALA A 143 -32.33 -2.27 -8.10
CA ALA A 143 -33.46 -1.58 -8.73
C ALA A 143 -34.22 -2.51 -9.70
N ALA A 144 -33.51 -3.28 -10.53
CA ALA A 144 -34.13 -4.24 -11.44
C ALA A 144 -34.93 -5.32 -10.69
N ILE A 145 -34.41 -5.83 -9.58
CA ILE A 145 -35.11 -6.80 -8.72
C ILE A 145 -36.34 -6.16 -8.09
N GLU A 146 -36.23 -4.92 -7.62
CA GLU A 146 -37.35 -4.18 -7.01
C GLU A 146 -38.48 -3.91 -8.02
N ASP A 147 -38.13 -3.52 -9.25
CA ASP A 147 -39.08 -3.34 -10.35
C ASP A 147 -39.79 -4.66 -10.69
N GLU A 148 -39.05 -5.77 -10.76
CA GLU A 148 -39.62 -7.10 -11.01
C GLU A 148 -40.56 -7.55 -9.88
N MET A 149 -40.16 -7.33 -8.62
CA MET A 149 -41.01 -7.59 -7.45
C MET A 149 -42.28 -6.74 -7.46
N HIS A 150 -42.17 -5.45 -7.79
CA HIS A 150 -43.31 -4.53 -7.86
C HIS A 150 -44.28 -4.96 -8.97
N LEU A 151 -43.78 -5.26 -10.16
CA LEU A 151 -44.58 -5.76 -11.27
C LEU A 151 -45.28 -7.08 -10.91
N GLY A 152 -44.56 -8.02 -10.28
CA GLY A 152 -45.12 -9.28 -9.82
C GLY A 152 -46.21 -9.11 -8.76
N ARG A 153 -46.05 -8.11 -7.87
CA ARG A 153 -47.01 -7.78 -6.81
C ARG A 153 -48.28 -7.15 -7.37
N GLU A 154 -48.15 -6.14 -8.23
CA GLU A 154 -49.28 -5.47 -8.87
C GLU A 154 -50.06 -6.44 -9.77
N LYS A 155 -49.36 -7.30 -10.52
CA LYS A 155 -50.00 -8.34 -11.31
C LYS A 155 -50.80 -9.31 -10.43
N SER A 156 -50.18 -9.87 -9.40
CA SER A 156 -50.85 -10.76 -8.45
C SER A 156 -52.08 -10.13 -7.80
N ARG A 157 -51.99 -8.83 -7.44
CA ARG A 157 -53.11 -8.07 -6.89
C ARG A 157 -54.25 -7.92 -7.90
N SER A 158 -53.93 -7.50 -9.13
CA SER A 158 -54.92 -7.33 -10.20
C SER A 158 -55.60 -8.65 -10.57
N ASP A 159 -54.85 -9.75 -10.61
CA ASP A 159 -55.37 -11.10 -10.88
C ASP A 159 -56.30 -11.55 -9.74
N ALA A 160 -55.95 -11.27 -8.49
CA ALA A 160 -56.78 -11.58 -7.33
C ALA A 160 -58.09 -10.77 -7.32
N GLU A 161 -58.02 -9.46 -7.59
CA GLU A 161 -59.20 -8.58 -7.70
C GLU A 161 -60.11 -9.02 -8.86
N PHE A 162 -59.53 -9.35 -10.02
CA PHE A 162 -60.26 -9.88 -11.17
C PHE A 162 -60.95 -11.20 -10.83
N TYR A 163 -60.25 -12.14 -10.19
CA TYR A 163 -60.81 -13.42 -9.78
C TYR A 163 -61.96 -13.24 -8.78
N GLN A 164 -61.80 -12.34 -7.80
CA GLN A 164 -62.83 -12.01 -6.82
C GLN A 164 -64.08 -11.43 -7.49
N MET A 165 -63.93 -10.43 -8.36
CA MET A 165 -65.05 -9.83 -9.10
C MET A 165 -65.76 -10.84 -10.00
N LYS A 166 -64.99 -11.69 -10.70
CA LYS A 166 -65.55 -12.75 -11.55
C LYS A 166 -66.40 -13.72 -10.73
N ARG A 167 -65.91 -14.17 -9.57
CA ARG A 167 -66.64 -15.07 -8.67
C ARG A 167 -67.87 -14.41 -8.08
N GLN A 168 -67.79 -13.13 -7.70
CA GLN A 168 -68.95 -12.37 -7.24
C GLN A 168 -69.99 -12.21 -8.35
N ALA A 169 -69.59 -11.93 -9.59
CA ALA A 169 -70.50 -11.83 -10.73
C ALA A 169 -71.19 -13.18 -11.03
N GLU A 170 -70.45 -14.28 -10.98
CA GLU A 170 -71.01 -15.64 -11.10
C GLU A 170 -72.01 -15.95 -9.97
N ALA A 171 -71.67 -15.64 -8.72
CA ALA A 171 -72.57 -15.81 -7.59
C ALA A 171 -73.83 -14.95 -7.72
N ASN A 172 -73.69 -13.68 -8.11
CA ASN A 172 -74.82 -12.77 -8.31
C ASN A 172 -75.77 -13.27 -9.42
N LYS A 173 -75.25 -13.89 -10.49
CA LYS A 173 -76.06 -14.55 -11.52
C LYS A 173 -76.91 -15.69 -10.94
N LEU A 174 -76.38 -16.48 -10.02
CA LEU A 174 -77.13 -17.54 -9.34
C LEU A 174 -78.17 -16.98 -8.36
N LEU A 175 -77.84 -15.89 -7.67
CA LEU A 175 -78.75 -15.22 -6.74
C LEU A 175 -79.88 -14.45 -7.44
N LEU A 176 -79.77 -14.18 -8.74
CA LEU A 176 -80.82 -13.55 -9.58
C LEU A 176 -81.99 -14.51 -9.90
N SER A 177 -82.41 -15.33 -8.94
CA SER A 177 -83.68 -16.06 -9.01
C SER A 177 -84.82 -15.20 -8.46
N LYS A 178 -86.02 -15.34 -9.03
CA LYS A 178 -87.19 -14.53 -8.62
C LYS A 178 -87.53 -14.74 -7.14
N GLU A 179 -87.47 -15.97 -6.68
CA GLU A 179 -87.79 -16.37 -5.30
C GLU A 179 -86.82 -15.74 -4.29
N PHE A 180 -85.51 -15.73 -4.58
CA PHE A 180 -84.51 -15.13 -3.70
C PHE A 180 -84.63 -13.61 -3.64
N LEU A 181 -84.91 -12.95 -4.77
CA LEU A 181 -85.13 -11.50 -4.80
C LEU A 181 -86.38 -11.09 -4.01
N GLU A 182 -87.45 -11.88 -4.07
CA GLU A 182 -88.66 -11.65 -3.27
C GLU A 182 -88.36 -11.82 -1.78
N LEU A 183 -87.70 -12.91 -1.37
CA LEU A 183 -87.28 -13.13 0.02
C LEU A 183 -86.45 -11.95 0.53
N LYS A 184 -85.42 -11.55 -0.23
CA LYS A 184 -84.54 -10.45 0.14
C LYS A 184 -85.25 -9.10 0.16
N LYS A 185 -86.23 -8.87 -0.72
CA LYS A 185 -87.08 -7.68 -0.72
C LYS A 185 -87.92 -7.63 0.57
N TYR A 186 -88.54 -8.74 0.97
CA TYR A 186 -89.31 -8.79 2.21
C TYR A 186 -88.42 -8.61 3.44
N GLU A 187 -87.24 -9.21 3.46
CA GLU A 187 -86.26 -9.04 4.54
C GLU A 187 -85.82 -7.57 4.65
N ALA A 188 -85.45 -6.94 3.53
CA ALA A 188 -85.06 -5.53 3.50
C ALA A 188 -86.21 -4.59 3.88
N LEU A 189 -87.45 -4.89 3.48
CA LEU A 189 -88.64 -4.16 3.91
C LEU A 189 -88.85 -4.30 5.41
N ALA A 190 -88.70 -5.51 5.99
CA ALA A 190 -88.84 -5.75 7.41
C ALA A 190 -87.78 -5.01 8.25
N THR A 191 -86.53 -4.93 7.76
CA THR A 191 -85.46 -4.20 8.45
C THR A 191 -85.56 -2.68 8.30
N ASN A 192 -85.98 -2.19 7.13
CA ASN A 192 -86.04 -0.75 6.84
C ASN A 192 -87.40 -0.11 7.15
N SER A 193 -88.45 -0.89 7.47
CA SER A 193 -89.75 -0.33 7.87
C SER A 193 -89.65 0.34 9.25
N LYS A 194 -89.32 1.62 9.27
CA LYS A 194 -89.67 2.50 10.39
C LYS A 194 -91.16 2.83 10.26
N VAL A 195 -91.98 2.31 11.16
CA VAL A 195 -93.42 2.54 11.16
C VAL A 195 -93.68 3.96 11.67
N TYR A 196 -94.11 4.86 10.80
CA TYR A 196 -94.55 6.21 11.15
C TYR A 196 -96.09 6.24 11.24
N TYR A 197 -96.64 6.65 12.39
CA TYR A 197 -98.08 6.74 12.64
C TYR A 197 -98.55 8.22 12.64
N GLY A 198 -99.55 8.57 11.82
CA GLY A 198 -100.14 9.93 11.74
C GLY A 198 -101.24 10.06 10.67
N GLN A 199 -102.12 11.05 10.79
CA GLN A 199 -103.33 11.20 9.94
C GLN A 199 -103.06 11.63 8.48
N ASP A 200 -101.88 12.16 8.15
CA ASP A 200 -101.51 12.55 6.77
C ASP A 200 -100.09 12.09 6.43
N ILE A 201 -99.98 10.91 5.80
CA ILE A 201 -98.72 10.38 5.29
C ILE A 201 -98.62 10.68 3.79
N PRO A 202 -97.55 11.35 3.30
CA PRO A 202 -97.35 11.58 1.87
C PRO A 202 -97.30 10.26 1.10
N LYS A 203 -98.11 10.13 0.04
CA LYS A 203 -98.27 8.93 -0.80
C LYS A 203 -96.98 8.43 -1.48
N MET A 204 -95.85 9.12 -1.28
CA MET A 204 -94.53 8.77 -1.82
C MET A 204 -93.95 7.49 -1.20
N PHE A 205 -94.44 7.06 -0.03
CA PHE A 205 -93.84 5.95 0.74
C PHE A 205 -94.61 4.63 0.70
N THR A 206 -95.82 4.57 0.10
CA THR A 206 -96.75 3.45 0.37
C THR A 206 -97.14 2.55 -0.82
N MET A 207 -96.71 2.81 -2.06
CA MET A 207 -96.91 1.86 -3.16
C MET A 207 -95.71 1.83 -4.11
N GLY A 208 -95.03 0.69 -4.16
CA GLY A 208 -93.92 0.45 -5.08
C GLY A 208 -94.40 0.23 -6.51
N GLY A 209 -93.77 0.93 -7.46
CA GLY A 209 -93.88 0.65 -8.88
C GLY A 209 -93.02 1.64 -9.68
N CYS A 210 -92.02 1.14 -10.41
CA CYS A 210 -91.39 1.90 -11.48
C CYS A 210 -92.41 2.08 -12.60
N TYR A 211 -93.12 3.20 -12.61
CA TYR A 211 -93.84 3.70 -13.79
C TYR A 211 -93.13 4.97 -14.26
N GLN A 212 -92.96 5.06 -15.58
CA GLN A 212 -92.18 6.03 -16.34
C GLN A 212 -92.43 7.48 -15.94
N ASP A 213 -91.34 8.21 -15.67
CA ASP A 213 -91.33 9.68 -15.65
C ASP A 213 -90.77 10.19 -17.00
N PRO A 214 -91.49 10.99 -17.79
CA PRO A 214 -91.08 11.38 -19.15
C PRO A 214 -89.97 12.45 -19.23
N ASN A 215 -89.27 12.79 -18.15
CA ASN A 215 -88.39 13.97 -18.14
C ASN A 215 -87.02 13.78 -17.49
N LEU A 216 -86.45 12.58 -17.53
CA LEU A 216 -85.02 12.35 -17.26
C LEU A 216 -84.25 12.16 -18.57
N GLY A 217 -84.25 13.22 -19.38
CA GLY A 217 -83.41 13.38 -20.55
C GLY A 217 -82.62 14.67 -20.45
N ALA A 218 -81.63 14.74 -19.56
CA ALA A 218 -80.62 15.80 -19.59
C ALA A 218 -79.27 15.24 -19.11
N PRO A 219 -78.25 15.14 -19.98
CA PRO A 219 -76.90 14.80 -19.56
C PRO A 219 -76.30 15.97 -18.79
N ALA A 220 -75.97 15.76 -17.52
CA ALA A 220 -75.11 16.68 -16.78
C ALA A 220 -73.72 16.63 -17.43
N LYS A 221 -73.34 17.73 -18.09
CA LYS A 221 -71.99 17.94 -18.61
C LYS A 221 -71.00 17.88 -17.45
N ILE A 222 -70.01 17.00 -17.59
CA ILE A 222 -68.81 16.98 -16.74
C ILE A 222 -67.78 17.81 -17.50
N ASP A 223 -67.48 19.00 -17.01
CA ASP A 223 -66.33 19.76 -17.48
C ASP A 223 -65.06 19.12 -16.91
N PRO A 224 -64.02 18.84 -17.72
CA PRO A 224 -62.74 18.35 -17.21
C PRO A 224 -61.96 19.48 -16.50
N PRO A 225 -61.22 19.17 -15.42
CA PRO A 225 -60.26 20.11 -14.87
C PRO A 225 -59.12 20.33 -15.88
N THR A 226 -58.86 21.61 -16.15
CA THR A 226 -57.78 22.16 -16.96
C THR A 226 -56.39 21.80 -16.41
N ASP A 227 -55.49 21.44 -17.34
CA ASP A 227 -54.01 21.30 -17.29
C ASP A 227 -53.28 21.53 -15.95
#